data_AF-A0A2M7KQW0-F1
#
_entry.id   AF-A0A2M7KQW0-F1
#
_cell.length_a   1.000
_cell.length_b   1.000
_cell.length_c   1.000
_cell.angle_alpha   90.00
_cell.angle_beta   90.00
_cell.angle_gamma   90.00
#
_symmetry.space_group_name_H-M   'P 1'
#
loop_
_entity.id
_entity.type
_entity.pdbx_description
1 polymer ?
#
loop_
_entity_poly.entity_id
_entity_poly.type
_entity_poly.pdbx_seq_one_letter_code
_entity_poly.pdbx_strand_id
1 'polypeptide(L)'
;MAKIEDLISEIADARLRDEIAREVAALKKQKKFGLVFEEHIPEMAQLPGLPVKPGLRVVNRSGSNRDVFLVEVLLSGGKARVRRENGEAGEEVAEVKDLVVVKRFGEPVYPTLSPVARLTCAEGKPYHTIINAD
;
A
#
# COMPACT_ATOMS: atom_id res chain seq x y z
N MET A 1 -21.39 28.53 -8.28
CA MET A 1 -21.72 29.28 -7.04
C MET A 1 -21.51 30.78 -7.15
N ALA A 2 -20.84 31.30 -8.19
CA ALA A 2 -20.67 32.75 -8.42
C ALA A 2 -21.99 33.55 -8.34
N LYS A 3 -23.05 33.05 -8.99
CA LYS A 3 -24.38 33.70 -8.97
C LYS A 3 -25.02 33.85 -7.58
N ILE A 4 -24.66 33.01 -6.60
CA ILE A 4 -25.14 33.14 -5.22
C ILE A 4 -24.35 34.23 -4.48
N GLU A 5 -23.05 34.30 -4.71
CA GLU A 5 -22.18 35.35 -4.15
C GLU A 5 -22.57 36.73 -4.71
N ASP A 6 -22.95 36.80 -5.99
CA ASP A 6 -23.49 38.01 -6.63
C ASP A 6 -24.80 38.46 -5.94
N LEU A 7 -25.75 37.55 -5.71
CA LEU A 7 -27.01 37.86 -5.02
C LEU A 7 -26.83 38.26 -3.56
N ILE A 8 -25.81 37.74 -2.87
CA ILE A 8 -25.47 38.16 -1.50
C ILE A 8 -24.97 39.61 -1.51
N SER A 9 -24.21 40.01 -2.53
CA SER A 9 -23.69 41.37 -2.66
C SER A 9 -24.79 42.43 -2.87
N GLU A 10 -25.94 42.02 -3.39
CA GLU A 10 -27.12 42.89 -3.59
C GLU A 10 -27.94 43.11 -2.30
N ILE A 11 -27.60 42.44 -1.19
CA ILE A 11 -28.30 42.62 0.09
C ILE A 11 -27.94 43.98 0.71
N ALA A 12 -28.94 44.86 0.84
CA ALA A 12 -28.80 46.21 1.39
C ALA A 12 -28.43 46.23 2.88
N ASP A 13 -28.98 45.31 3.68
CA ASP A 13 -28.65 45.18 5.10
C ASP A 13 -27.26 44.56 5.27
N ALA A 14 -26.33 45.34 5.82
CA ALA A 14 -24.95 44.93 6.01
C ALA A 14 -24.79 43.76 6.98
N ARG A 15 -25.60 43.72 8.04
CA ARG A 15 -25.52 42.65 9.04
C ARG A 15 -26.01 41.33 8.44
N LEU A 16 -27.15 41.38 7.76
CA LEU A 16 -27.74 40.19 7.14
C LEU A 16 -26.85 39.64 6.02
N ARG A 17 -26.24 40.52 5.22
CA ARG A 17 -25.27 40.15 4.18
C ARG A 17 -24.09 39.39 4.76
N ASP A 18 -23.50 39.88 5.85
CA ASP A 18 -22.30 39.29 6.46
C ASP A 18 -22.60 37.97 7.18
N GLU A 19 -23.80 37.81 7.74
CA GLU A 19 -24.25 36.55 8.34
C GLU A 19 -24.47 35.48 7.24
N ILE A 20 -25.16 35.82 6.15
CA ILE A 20 -25.41 34.88 5.04
C ILE A 20 -24.12 34.52 4.30
N ALA A 21 -23.22 35.48 4.07
CA ALA A 21 -21.92 35.23 3.44
C ALA A 21 -21.07 34.21 4.22
N ARG A 22 -21.09 34.29 5.56
CA ARG A 22 -20.37 33.35 6.43
C ARG A 22 -20.91 31.93 6.33
N GLU A 23 -22.23 31.77 6.38
CA GLU A 23 -22.87 30.45 6.26
C GLU A 23 -22.64 29.81 4.89
N VAL A 24 -22.71 30.60 3.82
CA VAL A 24 -22.43 30.11 2.45
C VAL A 24 -20.96 29.73 2.28
N ALA A 25 -20.02 30.47 2.89
CA ALA A 25 -18.61 30.09 2.90
C ALA A 25 -18.36 28.78 3.66
N ALA A 26 -19.04 28.55 4.78
CA ALA A 26 -18.97 27.30 5.53
C ALA A 26 -19.53 26.10 4.71
N LEU A 27 -20.66 26.28 4.02
CA LEU A 27 -21.24 25.28 3.14
C LEU A 27 -20.33 24.94 1.95
N LYS A 28 -19.65 25.94 1.38
CA LYS A 28 -18.66 25.76 0.29
C LYS A 28 -17.45 24.96 0.76
N LYS A 29 -17.02 25.13 2.01
CA LYS A 29 -15.91 24.37 2.61
C LYS A 29 -16.27 22.90 2.83
N GLN A 30 -17.53 22.58 3.13
CA GLN A 30 -18.00 21.21 3.31
C GLN A 30 -18.31 20.49 2.00
N LYS A 31 -18.82 21.18 0.97
CA LYS A 31 -19.11 20.55 -0.31
C LYS A 31 -17.85 20.48 -1.19
N LYS A 32 -17.19 19.32 -1.17
CA LYS A 32 -16.20 18.94 -2.18
C LYS A 32 -16.91 18.74 -3.53
N PHE A 33 -16.83 19.71 -4.42
CA PHE A 33 -17.28 19.57 -5.80
C PHE A 33 -16.09 19.23 -6.70
N GLY A 34 -16.18 18.15 -7.47
CA GLY A 34 -15.15 17.69 -8.40
C GLY A 34 -14.91 16.17 -8.30
N LEU A 35 -14.01 15.65 -9.14
CA LEU A 35 -13.41 14.34 -8.92
C LEU A 35 -12.65 14.42 -7.59
N VAL A 36 -13.19 13.75 -6.57
CA VAL A 36 -12.49 13.57 -5.30
C VAL A 36 -11.35 12.59 -5.58
N PHE A 37 -10.19 13.12 -5.94
CA PHE A 37 -8.95 12.37 -5.77
C PHE A 37 -8.79 12.23 -4.26
N GLU A 38 -9.27 11.13 -3.69
CA GLU A 38 -8.65 10.64 -2.46
C GLU A 38 -7.17 10.51 -2.77
N GLU A 39 -6.31 10.89 -1.82
CA GLU A 39 -4.88 10.60 -1.95
C GLU A 39 -4.77 9.13 -2.35
N HIS A 40 -4.20 8.89 -3.53
CA HIS A 40 -4.07 7.55 -4.07
C HIS A 40 -3.04 6.84 -3.18
N ILE A 41 -3.52 6.28 -2.08
CA ILE A 41 -2.72 5.44 -1.21
C ILE A 41 -2.25 4.32 -2.13
N PRO A 42 -0.95 4.16 -2.36
CA PRO A 42 -0.47 3.10 -3.23
C PRO A 42 -1.07 1.79 -2.74
N GLU A 43 -1.92 1.18 -3.57
CA GLU A 43 -2.51 -0.10 -3.22
C GLU A 43 -1.36 -1.11 -3.15
N MET A 44 -1.10 -1.60 -1.93
CA MET A 44 -0.02 -2.53 -1.66
C MET A 44 -0.62 -3.84 -1.18
N ALA A 45 -0.23 -4.93 -1.84
CA ALA A 45 -0.53 -6.28 -1.41
C ALA A 45 0.60 -6.80 -0.51
N GLN A 46 0.25 -7.27 0.70
CA GLN A 46 1.19 -7.95 1.59
C GLN A 46 1.33 -9.42 1.16
N LEU A 47 2.56 -9.93 1.17
CA LEU A 47 2.93 -11.29 0.79
C LEU A 47 3.61 -12.01 1.97
N PRO A 48 2.85 -12.38 3.03
CA PRO A 48 3.42 -12.97 4.25
C PRO A 48 4.13 -14.32 4.03
N GLY A 49 3.82 -15.04 2.94
CA GLY A 49 4.50 -16.30 2.58
C GLY A 49 5.83 -16.11 1.84
N LEU A 50 6.17 -14.89 1.41
CA LEU A 50 7.39 -14.63 0.66
C LEU A 50 8.54 -14.30 1.63
N PRO A 51 9.65 -15.06 1.61
CA PRO A 51 10.79 -14.77 2.48
C PRO A 51 11.41 -13.42 2.12
N VAL A 52 11.80 -12.67 3.15
CA VAL A 52 12.49 -11.39 3.01
C VAL A 52 13.86 -11.62 2.36
N LYS A 53 14.16 -10.85 1.30
CA LYS A 53 15.42 -10.93 0.54
C LYS A 53 15.90 -9.51 0.19
N PRO A 54 17.22 -9.31 -0.01
CA PRO A 54 17.75 -8.06 -0.54
C PRO A 54 17.05 -7.65 -1.84
N GLY A 55 16.76 -6.35 -1.98
CA GLY A 55 16.06 -5.76 -3.11
C GLY A 55 14.52 -5.85 -3.04
N LEU A 56 13.95 -6.50 -2.02
CA LEU A 56 12.50 -6.53 -1.83
C LEU A 56 12.01 -5.34 -0.99
N ARG A 57 10.76 -4.93 -1.26
CA ARG A 57 10.05 -3.95 -0.44
C ARG A 57 9.37 -4.65 0.72
N VAL A 58 9.46 -4.06 1.90
CA VAL A 58 8.87 -4.57 3.12
C VAL A 58 8.19 -3.46 3.90
N VAL A 59 7.20 -3.83 4.70
CA VAL A 59 6.61 -2.98 5.74
C VAL A 59 6.71 -3.69 7.07
N ASN A 60 6.61 -2.94 8.17
CA ASN A 60 6.50 -3.54 9.49
C ASN A 60 5.10 -4.16 9.67
N ARG A 61 5.03 -5.43 10.08
CA ARG A 61 3.79 -6.19 10.27
C ARG A 61 2.86 -5.56 11.31
N SER A 62 3.43 -4.92 12.34
CA SER A 62 2.70 -4.40 13.50
C SER A 62 2.60 -2.87 13.50
N GLY A 63 3.14 -2.19 12.49
CA GLY A 63 3.19 -0.74 12.42
C GLY A 63 1.84 -0.14 12.02
N SER A 64 1.37 0.87 12.76
CA SER A 64 0.33 1.80 12.29
C SER A 64 0.81 2.65 11.11
N ASN A 65 2.13 2.83 10.99
CA ASN A 65 2.74 3.56 9.90
C ASN A 65 2.99 2.62 8.69
N ARG A 66 2.52 3.01 7.51
CA ARG A 66 2.70 2.26 6.25
C ARG A 66 4.02 2.61 5.56
N ASP A 67 5.06 2.90 6.34
CA ASP A 67 6.38 3.18 5.82
C ASP A 67 6.87 1.97 5.03
N VAL A 68 7.23 2.22 3.76
CA VAL A 68 7.80 1.20 2.88
C VAL A 68 9.32 1.30 2.97
N PHE A 69 9.94 0.15 3.21
CA PHE A 69 11.39 0.02 3.28
C PHE A 69 11.89 -0.90 2.16
N LEU A 70 13.10 -0.63 1.68
CA LEU A 70 13.85 -1.50 0.79
C LEU A 70 14.88 -2.29 1.61
N VAL A 71 14.89 -3.60 1.46
CA VAL A 71 15.90 -4.45 2.11
C VAL A 71 17.23 -4.33 1.37
N GLU A 72 18.29 -3.91 2.05
CA GLU A 72 19.61 -3.78 1.45
C GLU A 72 20.45 -5.02 1.68
N VAL A 73 20.51 -5.51 2.92
CA VAL A 73 21.27 -6.71 3.27
C VAL A 73 20.61 -7.48 4.40
N LEU A 74 20.71 -8.81 4.33
CA LEU A 74 20.36 -9.68 5.45
C LEU A 74 21.58 -9.81 6.37
N LEU A 75 21.36 -9.64 7.66
CA LEU A 75 22.37 -9.73 8.71
C LEU A 75 22.23 -11.07 9.45
N SER A 76 23.32 -11.51 10.08
CA SER A 76 23.32 -12.67 10.96
C SER A 76 22.34 -12.49 12.12
N GLY A 77 21.68 -13.58 12.55
CA GLY A 77 20.75 -13.54 13.68
C GLY A 77 19.34 -13.04 13.34
N GLY A 78 18.92 -13.16 12.08
CA GLY A 78 17.53 -12.88 11.68
C GLY A 78 17.18 -11.39 11.62
N LYS A 79 18.17 -10.54 11.36
CA LYS A 79 18.01 -9.09 11.19
C LYS A 79 18.23 -8.69 9.73
N ALA A 80 17.66 -7.58 9.31
CA ALA A 80 17.88 -7.00 8.00
C ALA A 80 18.20 -5.51 8.13
N ARG A 81 19.16 -5.02 7.34
CA ARG A 81 19.32 -3.59 7.12
C ARG A 81 18.33 -3.15 6.06
N VAL A 82 17.51 -2.18 6.41
CA VAL A 82 16.46 -1.65 5.56
C VAL A 82 16.61 -0.14 5.43
N ARG A 83 16.26 0.38 4.26
CA ARG A 83 16.28 1.81 3.96
C ARG A 83 14.88 2.28 3.64
N ARG A 84 14.44 3.40 4.22
CA ARG A 84 13.16 4.02 3.88
C ARG A 84 13.12 4.41 2.40
N GLU A 85 12.01 4.10 1.73
CA GLU A 85 11.85 4.38 0.29
C GLU A 85 11.54 5.86 0.01
N ASN A 86 10.98 6.60 0.98
CA ASN A 86 10.61 8.02 0.85
C ASN A 86 11.79 9.00 0.84
N GLY A 87 13.03 8.51 0.86
CA GLY A 87 14.24 9.35 0.79
C GLY A 87 14.60 10.05 2.10
N GLU A 88 13.85 9.83 3.18
CA GLU A 88 14.28 10.23 4.52
C GLU A 88 15.48 9.37 4.92
N ALA A 89 16.61 10.02 5.20
CA ALA A 89 17.84 9.35 5.56
C ALA A 89 17.68 8.59 6.88
N GLY A 90 17.41 7.30 6.78
CA GLY A 90 17.33 6.37 7.90
C GLY A 90 17.61 4.96 7.40
N GLU A 91 18.88 4.55 7.45
CA GLU A 91 19.22 3.13 7.47
C GLU A 91 18.82 2.60 8.86
N GLU A 92 17.95 1.61 8.88
CA GLU A 92 17.44 1.00 10.10
C GLU A 92 17.73 -0.50 10.10
N VAL A 93 17.97 -1.08 11.28
CA VAL A 93 18.08 -2.52 11.45
C VAL A 93 16.78 -3.02 12.05
N ALA A 94 16.06 -3.83 11.29
CA ALA A 94 14.79 -4.44 11.69
C ALA A 94 14.92 -5.96 11.83
N GLU A 95 14.12 -6.56 12.70
CA GLU A 95 14.03 -8.02 12.78
C GLU A 95 13.21 -8.57 11.60
N VAL A 96 13.73 -9.58 10.92
CA VAL A 96 13.10 -10.17 9.73
C VAL A 96 11.70 -10.72 10.04
N LYS A 97 11.47 -11.20 11.26
CA LYS A 97 10.17 -11.73 11.72
C LYS A 97 9.07 -10.66 11.76
N ASP A 98 9.44 -9.40 11.94
CA ASP A 98 8.54 -8.26 12.05
C ASP A 98 8.32 -7.57 10.68
N LEU A 99 9.03 -8.02 9.65
CA LEU A 99 8.90 -7.53 8.29
C LEU A 99 7.94 -8.41 7.47
N VAL A 100 7.14 -7.78 6.63
CA VAL A 100 6.32 -8.46 5.62
C VAL A 100 6.62 -7.87 4.25
N VAL A 101 6.86 -8.74 3.27
CA VAL A 101 7.12 -8.31 1.89
C VAL A 101 5.86 -7.70 1.30
N VAL A 102 6.00 -6.58 0.60
CA VAL A 102 4.90 -5.90 -0.08
C VAL A 102 5.17 -5.74 -1.56
N LYS A 103 4.09 -5.73 -2.34
CA LYS A 103 4.10 -5.42 -3.76
C LYS A 103 3.09 -4.31 -4.05
N ARG A 104 3.52 -3.31 -4.82
CA ARG A 104 2.63 -2.24 -5.29
C ARG A 104 1.77 -2.76 -6.43
N PHE A 105 0.58 -2.20 -6.58
CA PHE A 105 -0.29 -2.45 -7.72
C PHE A 105 0.48 -2.20 -9.03
N GLY A 106 0.32 -3.11 -10.00
CA GLY A 106 1.04 -3.09 -11.27
C GLY A 106 2.42 -3.77 -11.25
N GLU A 107 2.97 -4.12 -10.08
CA GLU A 107 4.16 -4.98 -10.04
C GLU A 107 3.79 -6.45 -10.31
N PRO A 108 4.61 -7.18 -11.08
CA PRO A 108 4.44 -8.62 -11.23
C PRO A 108 4.49 -9.31 -9.87
N VAL A 109 3.44 -10.05 -9.55
CA VAL A 109 3.37 -10.94 -8.38
C VAL A 109 3.36 -12.36 -8.88
N TYR A 110 4.45 -13.08 -8.65
CA TYR A 110 4.49 -14.52 -8.86
C TYR A 110 3.94 -15.18 -7.59
N PRO A 111 2.84 -15.94 -7.66
CA PRO A 111 2.32 -16.66 -6.50
C PRO A 111 3.43 -17.55 -5.95
N THR A 112 3.68 -17.44 -4.65
CA THR A 112 4.62 -18.33 -3.95
C THR A 112 3.97 -19.69 -3.87
N LEU A 113 4.43 -20.65 -4.67
CA LEU A 113 4.00 -22.03 -4.56
C LEU A 113 4.69 -22.67 -3.36
N SER A 114 3.89 -23.09 -2.38
CA SER A 114 4.35 -23.98 -1.33
C SER A 114 4.30 -25.42 -1.86
N PRO A 115 5.42 -26.15 -1.90
CA PRO A 115 5.42 -27.57 -2.25
C PRO A 115 4.54 -28.33 -1.25
N VAL A 116 3.46 -28.95 -1.71
CA VAL A 116 2.54 -29.72 -0.84
C VAL A 116 2.97 -31.18 -0.78
N ALA A 117 3.38 -31.73 -1.92
CA ALA A 117 3.84 -33.11 -2.05
C ALA A 117 4.81 -33.21 -3.22
N ARG A 118 5.65 -34.24 -3.20
CA ARG A 118 6.51 -34.61 -4.32
C ARG A 118 6.27 -36.07 -4.64
N LEU A 119 5.85 -36.33 -5.87
CA LEU A 119 5.78 -37.69 -6.38
C LEU A 119 7.20 -38.14 -6.74
N THR A 120 7.62 -39.28 -6.21
CA THR A 120 8.88 -39.93 -6.57
C THR A 120 8.58 -41.14 -7.43
N CYS A 121 9.32 -41.31 -8.52
CA CYS A 121 9.22 -42.54 -9.32
C CYS A 121 9.85 -43.70 -8.55
N ALA A 122 9.42 -44.94 -8.83
CA ALA A 122 10.10 -46.12 -8.34
C ALA A 122 11.52 -46.20 -8.92
N GLU A 123 12.44 -46.81 -8.16
CA GLU A 123 13.84 -46.95 -8.56
C GLU A 123 13.96 -47.63 -9.94
N GLY A 124 14.69 -46.98 -10.86
CA GLY A 124 14.89 -47.47 -12.23
C GLY A 124 13.76 -47.18 -13.24
N LYS A 125 12.67 -46.49 -12.87
CA LYS A 125 11.57 -46.17 -13.80
C LYS A 125 11.61 -44.71 -14.30
N PRO A 126 11.25 -44.45 -15.58
CA PRO A 126 11.18 -43.10 -16.11
C PRO A 126 9.99 -42.31 -15.55
N TYR A 127 10.20 -41.00 -15.31
CA TYR A 127 9.18 -40.07 -14.79
C TYR A 127 7.97 -39.83 -15.72
N HIS A 128 8.05 -40.29 -16.97
CA HIS A 128 7.01 -40.09 -18.00
C HIS A 128 6.13 -41.32 -18.23
N THR A 129 6.02 -42.23 -17.25
CA THR A 129 5.06 -43.33 -17.34
C THR A 129 3.65 -42.79 -17.10
N ILE A 130 2.82 -42.77 -18.15
CA ILE A 130 1.39 -42.44 -18.06
C ILE A 130 0.74 -43.42 -17.08
N ILE A 131 0.16 -42.91 -16.00
CA ILE A 131 -0.72 -43.71 -15.14
C ILE A 131 -2.04 -43.80 -15.90
N ASN A 132 -2.29 -44.94 -16.56
CA ASN A 132 -3.57 -45.21 -17.18
C ASN A 132 -4.60 -45.39 -16.06
N ALA A 133 -5.58 -44.50 -15.99
CA ALA A 133 -6.74 -44.66 -15.12
C ALA A 133 -7.86 -45.25 -15.99
N ASP A 134 -8.10 -46.56 -15.83
CA ASP A 134 -9.41 -47.14 -16.14
C ASP A 134 -10.47 -46.55 -15.19
#